data_AF-A0A453C4A6-F1
#
_entry.id   AF-A0A453C4A6-F1
#
_cell.length_a   1.000
_cell.length_b   1.000
_cell.length_c   1.000
_cell.angle_alpha   90.00
_cell.angle_beta   90.00
_cell.angle_gamma   90.00
#
_symmetry.space_group_name_H-M   'P 1'
#
loop_
_entity.id
_entity.type
_entity.pdbx_description
1 polymer ?
#
loop_
_entity_poly.entity_id
_entity_poly.type
_entity_poly.pdbx_seq_one_letter_code
_entity_poly.pdbx_strand_id
1 'polypeptide(L)'
;GTMRMIQAVIPHMMERKEGTIVNVGSITALAPGPWAGAYSASKAALHALSDTLRVELRNFGINVMIVAPGGTKSNIGSNSADKYDQINDWKYYKKYEKSLRARTDISQGAGCVAAEDLAKRVVKLVLKKNPPAWFAYGQFTAILTILYYAPLWFRDYFYRLVMKM
;
A
#
# COMPACT_ATOMS: atom_id res chain seq x y z
N GLY A 1 1.93 16.48 2.68
CA GLY A 1 2.09 15.19 1.97
C GLY A 1 3.37 14.53 2.43
N THR A 2 3.53 13.23 2.19
CA THR A 2 4.60 12.41 2.78
C THR A 2 6.00 12.99 2.59
N MET A 3 6.34 13.42 1.37
CA MET A 3 7.65 14.02 1.08
C MET A 3 7.94 15.28 1.92
N ARG A 4 6.95 16.14 2.15
CA ARG A 4 7.10 17.35 2.99
C ARG A 4 7.37 16.98 4.45
N MET A 5 6.68 15.95 4.98
CA MET A 5 6.91 15.48 6.34
C MET A 5 8.31 14.90 6.51
N ILE A 6 8.76 14.09 5.54
CA ILE A 6 10.10 13.52 5.51
C ILE A 6 11.15 14.64 5.51
N GLN A 7 11.02 15.62 4.62
CA GLN A 7 11.94 16.77 4.53
C GLN A 7 11.99 17.57 5.83
N ALA A 8 10.87 17.73 6.52
CA ALA A 8 10.81 18.46 7.79
C ALA A 8 11.52 17.74 8.94
N VAL A 9 11.54 16.40 8.96
CA VAL A 9 12.11 15.63 10.10
C VAL A 9 13.53 15.15 9.87
N ILE A 10 13.96 15.00 8.61
CA ILE A 10 15.30 14.49 8.26
C ILE A 10 16.43 15.28 8.94
N PRO A 11 16.47 16.63 8.90
CA PRO A 11 17.58 17.38 9.49
C PRO A 11 17.79 17.05 10.97
N HIS A 12 16.70 17.01 11.74
CA HIS A 12 16.74 16.68 13.17
C HIS A 12 17.16 15.23 13.44
N MET A 13 16.78 14.29 12.58
CA MET A 13 17.23 12.90 12.70
C MET A 13 18.72 12.74 12.35
N MET A 14 19.20 13.49 11.35
CA MET A 14 20.62 13.50 10.96
C MET A 14 21.51 14.07 12.07
N GLU A 15 21.09 15.15 12.73
CA GLU A 15 21.79 15.73 13.89
C GLU A 15 21.96 14.72 15.03
N ARG A 16 20.90 13.95 15.33
CA ARG A 16 20.92 12.90 16.35
C ARG A 16 21.61 11.61 15.90
N LYS A 17 21.84 11.45 14.59
CA LYS A 17 22.29 10.20 13.94
C LYS A 17 21.42 8.99 14.30
N GLU A 18 20.13 9.26 14.53
CA GLU A 18 19.16 8.26 14.97
C GLU A 18 17.75 8.66 14.54
N GLY A 19 17.02 7.69 14.00
CA GLY A 19 15.60 7.82 13.69
C GLY A 19 15.11 6.66 12.83
N THR A 20 13.79 6.48 12.81
CA THR A 20 13.15 5.57 11.87
C THR A 20 11.98 6.27 11.18
N ILE A 21 12.04 6.38 9.85
CA ILE A 21 10.93 6.85 9.02
C ILE A 21 10.10 5.64 8.62
N VAL A 22 8.81 5.64 8.98
CA VAL A 22 7.88 4.55 8.67
C VAL A 22 6.82 5.06 7.71
N ASN A 23 6.86 4.59 6.47
CA ASN A 23 5.87 4.93 5.46
C ASN A 23 4.84 3.80 5.34
N VAL A 24 3.55 4.16 5.28
CA VAL A 24 2.46 3.19 5.05
C VAL A 24 2.13 3.14 3.56
N GLY A 25 2.72 2.17 2.88
CA GLY A 25 2.46 1.84 1.49
C GLY A 25 1.19 1.00 1.30
N SER A 26 1.22 0.10 0.32
CA SER A 26 0.19 -0.91 0.08
C SER A 26 0.80 -2.05 -0.74
N ILE A 27 0.32 -3.28 -0.56
CA ILE A 27 0.72 -4.38 -1.45
C ILE A 27 0.30 -4.15 -2.91
N THR A 28 -0.71 -3.30 -3.14
CA THR A 28 -1.16 -2.92 -4.50
C THR A 28 -0.11 -2.12 -5.28
N ALA A 29 0.98 -1.69 -4.64
CA ALA A 29 2.15 -1.12 -5.30
C ALA A 29 2.91 -2.16 -6.13
N LEU A 30 2.86 -3.44 -5.73
CA LEU A 30 3.52 -4.53 -6.44
C LEU A 30 2.64 -5.04 -7.59
N ALA A 31 1.44 -5.49 -7.27
CA ALA A 31 0.48 -6.02 -8.25
C ALA A 31 -0.79 -5.16 -8.23
N PRO A 32 -0.85 -4.09 -9.05
CA PRO A 32 -1.99 -3.19 -9.10
C PRO A 32 -3.19 -3.88 -9.75
N GLY A 33 -4.36 -3.69 -9.14
CA GLY A 33 -5.64 -4.17 -9.67
C GLY A 33 -6.45 -3.06 -10.36
N PRO A 34 -7.47 -3.42 -11.14
CA PRO A 34 -8.44 -2.51 -11.72
C PRO A 34 -9.07 -1.55 -10.69
N TRP A 35 -9.57 -0.42 -11.19
CA TRP A 35 -10.30 0.59 -10.42
C TRP A 35 -9.50 1.28 -9.31
N ALA A 36 -8.19 1.03 -9.24
CA ALA A 36 -7.30 1.60 -8.23
C ALA A 36 -6.12 2.38 -8.82
N GLY A 37 -6.16 2.77 -10.10
CA GLY A 37 -5.02 3.34 -10.83
C GLY A 37 -4.28 4.46 -10.10
N ALA A 38 -4.99 5.55 -9.73
CA ALA A 38 -4.38 6.67 -9.01
C ALA A 38 -3.86 6.27 -7.62
N TYR A 39 -4.60 5.42 -6.91
CA TYR A 39 -4.18 4.90 -5.60
C TYR A 39 -2.91 4.05 -5.71
N SER A 40 -2.89 3.06 -6.59
CA SER A 40 -1.76 2.18 -6.86
C SER A 40 -0.53 2.97 -7.32
N ALA A 41 -0.70 3.94 -8.22
CA ALA A 41 0.39 4.82 -8.65
C ALA A 41 0.98 5.61 -7.47
N SER A 42 0.13 6.19 -6.61
CA SER A 42 0.60 6.93 -5.43
C SER A 42 1.36 6.04 -4.44
N LYS A 43 0.92 4.78 -4.27
CA LYS A 43 1.56 3.81 -3.37
C LYS A 43 2.86 3.25 -3.96
N ALA A 44 2.92 3.03 -5.27
CA ALA A 44 4.15 2.65 -5.97
C ALA A 44 5.20 3.77 -5.88
N ALA A 45 4.81 5.03 -6.10
CA ALA A 45 5.69 6.18 -5.92
C ALA A 45 6.25 6.25 -4.48
N LEU A 46 5.42 5.98 -3.47
CA LEU A 46 5.86 5.95 -2.08
C LEU A 46 6.82 4.79 -1.78
N HIS A 47 6.63 3.62 -2.39
CA HIS A 47 7.56 2.49 -2.27
C HIS A 47 8.92 2.84 -2.85
N ALA A 48 8.95 3.36 -4.09
CA ALA A 48 10.17 3.81 -4.74
C ALA A 48 10.90 4.89 -3.92
N LEU A 49 10.17 5.89 -3.41
CA LEU A 49 10.73 6.92 -2.54
C LEU A 49 11.35 6.33 -1.27
N SER A 50 10.66 5.38 -0.63
CA SER A 50 11.17 4.70 0.57
C SER A 50 12.44 3.89 0.31
N ASP A 51 12.52 3.19 -0.82
CA ASP A 51 13.71 2.41 -1.17
C ASP A 51 14.92 3.30 -1.46
N THR A 52 14.71 4.42 -2.15
CA THR A 52 15.75 5.43 -2.37
C THR A 52 16.24 6.02 -1.04
N LEU A 53 15.33 6.52 -0.20
CA LEU A 53 15.69 7.13 1.09
C LEU A 53 16.39 6.14 2.03
N ARG A 54 16.04 4.85 1.98
CA ARG A 54 16.72 3.82 2.77
C ARG A 54 18.22 3.75 2.49
N VAL A 55 18.62 3.94 1.23
CA VAL A 55 20.03 3.92 0.84
C VAL A 55 20.68 5.27 1.15
N GLU A 56 20.02 6.38 0.79
CA GLU A 56 20.54 7.74 1.01
C GLU A 56 20.76 8.04 2.50
N LEU A 57 19.84 7.61 3.37
CA LEU A 57 19.86 7.98 4.78
C LEU A 57 20.64 6.99 5.67
N ARG A 58 21.08 5.85 5.12
CA ARG A 58 21.77 4.79 5.87
C ARG A 58 23.02 5.30 6.60
N ASN A 59 23.84 6.09 5.91
CA ASN A 59 25.10 6.60 6.47
C ASN A 59 24.87 7.70 7.53
N PHE A 60 23.64 8.18 7.66
CA PHE A 60 23.24 9.16 8.67
C PHE A 60 22.59 8.52 9.90
N GLY A 61 22.59 7.18 10.02
CA GLY A 61 22.01 6.47 11.17
C GLY A 61 20.48 6.46 11.19
N ILE A 62 19.84 6.74 10.06
CA ILE A 62 18.39 6.80 9.93
C ILE A 62 17.89 5.56 9.19
N ASN A 63 16.97 4.83 9.81
CA ASN A 63 16.29 3.72 9.18
C ASN A 63 15.07 4.20 8.40
N VAL A 64 14.78 3.52 7.28
CA VAL A 64 13.54 3.73 6.53
C VAL A 64 12.85 2.39 6.38
N MET A 65 11.59 2.32 6.81
CA MET A 65 10.73 1.14 6.75
C MET A 65 9.49 1.45 5.94
N ILE A 66 9.19 0.61 4.94
CA ILE A 66 7.90 0.62 4.25
C ILE A 66 7.03 -0.52 4.78
N VAL A 67 5.84 -0.16 5.27
CA VAL A 67 4.78 -1.12 5.58
C VAL A 67 3.93 -1.28 4.33
N ALA A 68 3.69 -2.50 3.88
CA ALA A 68 2.86 -2.82 2.71
C ALA A 68 1.62 -3.63 3.15
N PRO A 69 0.58 -2.97 3.67
CA PRO A 69 -0.64 -3.67 4.07
C PRO A 69 -1.32 -4.34 2.88
N GLY A 70 -1.83 -5.54 3.13
CA GLY A 70 -2.84 -6.20 2.32
C GLY A 70 -4.26 -5.74 2.70
N GLY A 71 -5.25 -6.60 2.49
CA GLY A 71 -6.62 -6.37 2.96
C GLY A 71 -6.64 -6.22 4.50
N THR A 72 -6.88 -4.98 4.94
CA THR A 72 -6.95 -4.56 6.34
C THR A 72 -8.21 -3.73 6.55
N LYS A 73 -9.01 -4.10 7.55
CA LYS A 73 -10.28 -3.44 7.86
C LYS A 73 -10.03 -2.01 8.35
N SER A 74 -10.53 -1.04 7.60
CA SER A 74 -10.45 0.40 7.92
C SER A 74 -11.52 1.17 7.13
N ASN A 75 -11.66 2.48 7.37
CA ASN A 75 -12.58 3.35 6.65
C ASN A 75 -12.11 3.79 5.24
N ILE A 76 -11.00 3.24 4.72
CA ILE A 76 -10.48 3.67 3.40
C ILE A 76 -11.45 3.38 2.25
N GLY A 77 -12.16 2.25 2.33
CA GLY A 77 -13.17 1.84 1.36
C GLY A 77 -14.39 2.75 1.37
N SER A 78 -14.96 2.98 2.55
CA SER A 78 -16.14 3.84 2.75
C SER A 78 -15.88 5.28 2.29
N ASN A 79 -14.71 5.85 2.63
CA ASN A 79 -14.35 7.21 2.20
C ASN A 79 -14.19 7.35 0.67
N SER A 80 -14.04 6.22 -0.03
CA SER A 80 -13.98 6.19 -1.49
C SER A 80 -15.36 5.96 -2.12
N ALA A 81 -16.28 5.29 -1.42
CA ALA A 81 -17.63 4.96 -1.88
C ALA A 81 -18.44 6.22 -2.24
N ASP A 82 -18.41 7.24 -1.37
CA ASP A 82 -19.17 8.48 -1.52
C ASP A 82 -18.79 9.29 -2.78
N LYS A 83 -17.60 9.04 -3.34
CA LYS A 83 -17.11 9.72 -4.54
C LYS A 83 -17.58 9.07 -5.84
N TYR A 84 -18.08 7.83 -5.80
CA TYR A 84 -18.54 7.13 -7.00
C TYR A 84 -19.83 7.72 -7.55
N ASP A 85 -20.73 8.17 -6.68
CA ASP A 85 -22.02 8.72 -7.09
C ASP A 85 -21.89 10.11 -7.76
N GLN A 86 -20.68 10.68 -7.77
CA GLN A 86 -20.36 11.98 -8.38
C GLN A 86 -19.71 11.86 -9.79
N ILE A 87 -19.55 10.64 -10.32
CA ILE A 87 -18.90 10.41 -11.62
C ILE A 87 -19.92 10.60 -12.75
N ASN A 88 -19.81 11.73 -13.47
CA ASN A 88 -20.74 12.12 -14.54
C ASN A 88 -20.63 11.27 -15.83
N ASP A 89 -19.47 10.64 -16.09
CA ASP A 89 -19.22 9.84 -17.31
C ASP A 89 -19.57 8.35 -17.18
N TRP A 90 -20.63 8.03 -16.43
CA TRP A 90 -21.03 6.63 -16.16
C TRP A 90 -21.34 5.82 -17.42
N LYS A 91 -21.60 6.45 -18.59
CA LYS A 91 -22.00 5.73 -19.81
C LYS A 91 -21.07 4.58 -20.21
N TYR A 92 -19.75 4.71 -20.02
CA TYR A 92 -18.79 3.65 -20.34
C TYR A 92 -18.55 2.66 -19.19
N TYR A 93 -18.76 3.10 -17.95
CA TYR A 93 -18.43 2.35 -16.74
C TYR A 93 -19.63 1.71 -16.03
N LYS A 94 -20.86 2.05 -16.43
CA LYS A 94 -22.11 1.54 -15.85
C LYS A 94 -22.17 0.02 -15.81
N LYS A 95 -21.68 -0.65 -16.87
CA LYS A 95 -21.60 -2.12 -16.91
C LYS A 95 -20.64 -2.73 -15.88
N TYR A 96 -19.69 -1.94 -15.36
CA TYR A 96 -18.71 -2.34 -14.37
C TYR A 96 -19.02 -1.86 -12.96
N GLU A 97 -20.17 -1.20 -12.72
CA GLU A 97 -20.53 -0.59 -11.44
C GLU A 97 -20.39 -1.57 -10.26
N LYS A 98 -20.86 -2.81 -10.44
CA LYS A 98 -20.71 -3.85 -9.41
C LYS A 98 -19.25 -4.13 -9.06
N SER A 99 -18.36 -4.16 -10.06
CA SER A 99 -16.93 -4.42 -9.85
C SER A 99 -16.21 -3.21 -9.23
N LEU A 100 -16.62 -2.00 -9.59
CA LEU A 100 -16.15 -0.74 -9.01
C LEU A 100 -16.53 -0.66 -7.51
N ARG A 101 -17.79 -0.94 -7.17
CA ARG A 101 -18.25 -0.99 -5.77
C ARG A 101 -17.59 -2.14 -5.01
N ALA A 102 -17.44 -3.33 -5.61
CA ALA A 102 -16.71 -4.43 -4.96
C ALA A 102 -15.26 -4.06 -4.60
N ARG A 103 -14.62 -3.16 -5.35
CA ARG A 103 -13.27 -2.68 -5.03
C ARG A 103 -13.22 -1.83 -3.76
N THR A 104 -14.27 -1.08 -3.42
CA THR A 104 -14.30 -0.31 -2.15
C THR A 104 -14.34 -1.24 -0.95
N ASP A 105 -14.98 -2.40 -1.12
CA ASP A 105 -15.23 -3.34 -0.02
C ASP A 105 -14.17 -4.45 0.07
N ILE A 106 -13.20 -4.46 -0.84
CA ILE A 106 -12.16 -5.51 -0.90
C ILE A 106 -11.37 -5.64 0.41
N SER A 107 -11.24 -4.55 1.17
CA SER A 107 -10.56 -4.51 2.47
C SER A 107 -11.49 -4.81 3.67
N GLN A 108 -12.76 -5.10 3.42
CA GLN A 108 -13.76 -5.45 4.43
C GLN A 108 -14.15 -6.94 4.42
N GLY A 109 -13.70 -7.68 3.40
CA GLY A 109 -14.06 -9.08 3.19
C GLY A 109 -13.59 -10.02 4.30
N ALA A 110 -14.14 -11.24 4.27
CA ALA A 110 -13.68 -12.34 5.11
C ALA A 110 -12.19 -12.62 4.81
N GLY A 111 -11.37 -12.64 5.87
CA GLY A 111 -9.91 -12.80 5.79
C GLY A 111 -9.10 -11.50 5.93
N CYS A 112 -9.75 -10.33 5.89
CA CYS A 112 -9.07 -9.05 6.13
C CYS A 112 -8.68 -8.94 7.61
N VAL A 113 -7.46 -8.47 7.86
CA VAL A 113 -6.92 -8.33 9.22
C VAL A 113 -7.46 -7.06 9.88
N ALA A 114 -7.58 -7.06 11.20
CA ALA A 114 -7.92 -5.85 11.95
C ALA A 114 -6.78 -4.82 11.88
N ALA A 115 -7.12 -3.53 11.84
CA ALA A 115 -6.12 -2.47 11.80
C ALA A 115 -5.25 -2.47 13.07
N GLU A 116 -5.85 -2.79 14.22
CA GLU A 116 -5.20 -2.90 15.51
C GLU A 116 -4.12 -3.99 15.51
N ASP A 117 -4.39 -5.13 14.87
CA ASP A 117 -3.43 -6.22 14.77
C ASP A 117 -2.24 -5.88 13.86
N LEU A 118 -2.50 -5.20 12.75
CA LEU A 118 -1.45 -4.66 11.90
C LEU A 118 -0.60 -3.64 12.68
N ALA A 119 -1.23 -2.71 13.40
CA ALA A 119 -0.55 -1.68 14.18
C ALA A 119 0.36 -2.27 15.26
N LYS A 120 -0.12 -3.24 16.05
CA LYS A 120 0.68 -3.95 17.06
C LYS A 120 1.94 -4.57 16.45
N ARG A 121 1.82 -5.18 15.27
CA ARG A 121 2.95 -5.79 14.55
C ARG A 121 3.94 -4.73 14.03
N VAL A 122 3.44 -3.65 13.46
CA VAL A 122 4.28 -2.54 12.97
C VAL A 122 5.09 -1.95 14.13
N VAL A 123 4.44 -1.58 15.24
CA VAL A 123 5.12 -1.03 16.42
C VAL A 123 6.21 -1.98 16.93
N LYS A 124 5.91 -3.28 17.03
CA LYS A 124 6.89 -4.30 17.45
C LYS A 124 8.12 -4.34 16.53
N LEU A 125 7.96 -4.09 15.24
CA LEU A 125 9.07 -4.11 14.27
C LEU A 125 9.87 -2.81 14.29
N VAL A 126 9.19 -1.67 14.39
CA VAL A 126 9.80 -0.33 14.40
C VAL A 126 10.69 -0.14 15.63
N LEU A 127 10.32 -0.71 16.77
CA LEU A 127 11.09 -0.61 18.02
C LEU A 127 12.33 -1.52 18.08
N LYS A 128 12.61 -2.31 17.03
CA LYS A 128 13.85 -3.09 16.97
C LYS A 128 15.04 -2.17 16.66
N LYS A 129 16.22 -2.51 17.19
CA LYS A 129 17.49 -1.82 16.87
C LYS A 129 17.74 -1.71 15.36
N ASN A 130 17.46 -2.79 14.63
CA ASN A 130 17.53 -2.85 13.17
C ASN A 130 16.14 -3.22 12.64
N PRO A 131 15.25 -2.24 12.42
CA PRO A 131 13.93 -2.52 11.88
C PRO A 131 14.06 -3.04 10.44
N PRO A 132 13.16 -3.93 9.98
CA PRO A 132 13.19 -4.39 8.60
C PRO A 132 12.87 -3.24 7.65
N ALA A 133 13.54 -3.20 6.51
CA ALA A 133 13.27 -2.23 5.45
C ALA A 133 11.85 -2.36 4.87
N TRP A 134 11.34 -3.58 4.80
CA TRP A 134 10.08 -3.92 4.14
C TRP A 134 9.26 -4.88 5.01
N PHE A 135 7.99 -4.56 5.22
CA PHE A 135 7.06 -5.41 5.96
C PHE A 135 5.68 -5.45 5.31
N ALA A 136 5.33 -6.59 4.71
CA ALA A 136 3.98 -6.85 4.20
C ALA A 136 3.17 -7.75 5.13
N TYR A 137 1.91 -7.38 5.38
CA TYR A 137 0.99 -8.16 6.22
C TYR A 137 -0.47 -7.87 5.86
N GLY A 138 -1.34 -8.88 5.98
CA GLY A 138 -2.77 -8.78 5.69
C GLY A 138 -3.22 -9.72 4.55
N GLN A 139 -4.49 -9.63 4.18
CA GLN A 139 -5.05 -10.48 3.11
C GLN A 139 -4.41 -10.14 1.76
N PHE A 140 -4.26 -11.14 0.89
CA PHE A 140 -3.69 -11.02 -0.46
C PHE A 140 -2.20 -10.70 -0.55
N THR A 141 -1.48 -10.48 0.56
CA THR A 141 -0.06 -10.11 0.49
C THR A 141 0.80 -11.16 -0.21
N ALA A 142 0.63 -12.44 0.14
CA ALA A 142 1.38 -13.54 -0.45
C ALA A 142 1.12 -13.66 -1.96
N ILE A 143 -0.15 -13.77 -2.36
CA ILE A 143 -0.51 -13.96 -3.78
C ILE A 143 -0.10 -12.76 -4.64
N LEU A 144 -0.30 -11.51 -4.17
CA LEU A 144 0.08 -10.32 -4.94
C LEU A 144 1.61 -10.16 -5.03
N THR A 145 2.36 -10.64 -4.03
CA THR A 145 3.82 -10.70 -4.12
C THR A 145 4.26 -11.71 -5.18
N ILE A 146 3.64 -12.89 -5.23
CA ILE A 146 3.94 -13.90 -6.26
C ILE A 146 3.62 -13.34 -7.66
N LEU A 147 2.45 -12.73 -7.82
CA LEU A 147 2.00 -12.16 -9.09
C LEU A 147 2.89 -11.00 -9.59
N TYR A 148 3.59 -10.31 -8.68
CA TYR A 148 4.53 -9.26 -9.06
C TYR A 148 5.74 -9.82 -9.82
N TYR A 149 6.25 -10.97 -9.39
CA TYR A 149 7.37 -11.65 -10.03
C TYR A 149 6.95 -12.56 -11.19
N ALA A 150 5.66 -12.86 -11.30
CA ALA A 150 5.15 -13.66 -12.41
C ALA A 150 5.21 -12.87 -13.74
N PRO A 151 5.35 -13.56 -14.88
CA PRO A 151 5.21 -12.93 -16.18
C PRO A 151 3.88 -12.19 -16.33
N LEU A 152 3.89 -11.07 -17.06
CA LEU A 152 2.72 -10.20 -17.21
C LEU A 152 1.50 -10.96 -17.74
N TRP A 153 1.68 -11.85 -18.73
CA TRP A 153 0.60 -12.66 -19.29
C TRP A 153 -0.09 -13.54 -18.23
N PHE A 154 0.66 -14.05 -17.26
CA PHE A 154 0.12 -14.88 -16.19
C PHE A 154 -0.67 -14.05 -15.19
N ARG A 155 -0.14 -12.87 -14.84
CA ARG A 155 -0.85 -11.92 -13.97
C ARG A 155 -2.16 -11.46 -14.59
N ASP A 156 -2.14 -11.14 -15.88
CA ASP A 156 -3.33 -10.69 -16.61
C ASP A 156 -4.36 -11.83 -16.75
N TYR A 157 -3.89 -13.07 -16.99
CA TYR A 157 -4.74 -14.26 -16.97
C TYR A 157 -5.40 -14.46 -15.60
N PHE A 158 -4.63 -14.38 -14.51
CA PHE A 158 -5.15 -14.48 -13.15
C PHE A 158 -6.22 -13.41 -12.89
N TYR A 159 -5.99 -12.18 -13.33
CA TYR A 159 -6.94 -11.10 -13.19
C TYR A 159 -8.25 -11.33 -13.95
N ARG A 160 -8.20 -11.83 -15.18
CA ARG A 160 -9.41 -12.21 -15.93
C ARG A 160 -10.20 -13.29 -15.20
N LEU A 161 -9.51 -14.32 -14.68
CA LEU A 161 -10.13 -15.44 -13.98
C LEU A 161 -10.84 -15.00 -12.69
N VAL A 162 -10.18 -14.18 -11.87
CA VAL A 162 -10.67 -13.80 -10.54
C VAL A 162 -11.66 -12.63 -10.58
N MET A 163 -11.47 -11.67 -11.48
CA MET A 163 -12.30 -10.46 -11.56
C MET A 163 -13.44 -10.56 -12.58
N LYS A 164 -13.59 -11.71 -13.27
CA LYS A 164 -14.60 -11.94 -14.31
C LYS A 164 -14.62 -10.82 -15.36
N MET A 165 -13.44 -10.39 -15.80
CA MET A 165 -13.23 -9.42 -16.88
C MET A 165 -13.14 -10.11 -18.23
#